data_AF-A0A5C5RSG6-F1
#
_entry.id   AF-A0A5C5RSG6-F1
#
_cell.length_a   1.000
_cell.length_b   1.000
_cell.length_c   1.000
_cell.angle_alpha   90.00
_cell.angle_beta   90.00
_cell.angle_gamma   90.00
#
_symmetry.space_group_name_H-M   'P 1'
#
loop_
_entity.id
_entity.type
_entity.pdbx_description
1 polymer ?
#
loop_
_entity_poly.entity_id
_entity_poly.type
_entity_poly.pdbx_seq_one_letter_code
_entity_poly.pdbx_strand_id
1 'polypeptide(L)'
;MTWEEKYVVDHRGCHVWQRAKQTRGYGVVWFDGKVRLAHRVAWFMKHRAWPTAGFVVDHICENKACVNPDHLRELTNGANIRRAYPRGSAEVEAKRAMWRKSQSASRARQSAGRG
;
A
#
# COMPACT_ATOMS: atom_id res chain seq x y z
N MET A 1 1.46 25.94 10.36
CA MET A 1 2.14 25.14 9.33
C MET A 1 1.16 24.81 8.22
N THR A 2 1.45 25.26 7.01
CA THR A 2 0.67 24.96 5.80
C THR A 2 0.97 23.54 5.30
N TRP A 3 0.34 23.14 4.20
CA TRP A 3 0.53 21.81 3.63
C TRP A 3 1.88 21.68 2.93
N GLU A 4 2.31 22.75 2.27
CA GLU A 4 3.51 22.87 1.44
C GLU A 4 4.79 22.76 2.27
N GLU A 5 4.75 23.18 3.54
CA GLU A 5 5.87 23.07 4.49
C GLU A 5 6.11 21.63 5.02
N LYS A 6 5.34 20.64 4.54
CA LYS A 6 5.41 19.26 5.03
C LYS A 6 6.17 18.31 4.10
N TYR A 7 6.59 18.78 2.93
CA TYR A 7 7.33 17.98 1.96
C TYR A 7 8.45 18.78 1.29
N VAL A 8 9.38 18.07 0.66
CA VAL A 8 10.37 18.64 -0.27
C VAL A 8 10.16 18.03 -1.65
N VAL A 9 10.47 18.76 -2.70
CA VAL A 9 10.36 18.25 -4.07
C VAL A 9 11.68 17.59 -4.46
N ASP A 10 11.65 16.31 -4.87
CA ASP A 10 12.83 15.62 -5.40
C ASP A 10 13.01 15.86 -6.92
N HIS A 11 14.13 15.41 -7.48
CA HIS A 11 14.45 15.54 -8.91
C HIS A 11 13.47 14.80 -9.85
N ARG A 12 12.60 13.93 -9.32
CA ARG A 12 11.56 13.22 -10.07
C ARG A 12 10.20 13.88 -9.93
N GLY A 13 10.12 15.06 -9.30
CA GLY A 13 8.87 15.76 -9.03
C GLY A 13 8.03 15.15 -7.89
N CYS A 14 8.59 14.23 -7.10
CA CYS A 14 7.89 13.71 -5.93
C CYS A 14 7.85 14.77 -4.83
N HIS A 15 6.68 15.00 -4.26
CA HIS A 15 6.53 15.75 -3.01
C HIS A 15 6.85 14.80 -1.85
N VAL A 16 8.11 14.70 -1.45
CA VAL A 16 8.60 13.73 -0.47
C VAL A 16 8.27 14.20 0.95
N TRP A 17 7.43 13.42 1.64
CA TRP A 17 6.97 13.71 3.00
C TRP A 17 8.10 13.77 4.04
N GLN A 18 8.16 14.90 4.77
CA GLN A 18 9.18 15.20 5.77
C GLN A 18 8.70 15.04 7.22
N ARG A 19 7.43 14.67 7.43
CA ARG A 19 6.88 14.43 8.78
C ARG A 19 6.87 12.94 9.10
N ALA A 20 6.13 12.57 10.14
CA ALA A 20 6.03 11.19 10.60
C ALA A 20 5.66 10.22 9.46
N LYS A 21 6.32 9.06 9.47
CA LYS A 21 6.12 7.95 8.54
C LYS A 21 5.88 6.69 9.36
N GLN A 22 4.99 5.82 8.89
CA GLN A 22 4.82 4.50 9.49
C GLN A 22 5.96 3.55 9.07
N THR A 23 6.08 2.40 9.74
CA THR A 23 7.13 1.39 9.49
C THR A 23 7.21 0.92 8.02
N ARG A 24 6.08 0.93 7.30
CA ARG A 24 6.02 0.57 5.87
C ARG A 24 6.50 1.69 4.93
N GLY A 25 6.91 2.84 5.44
CA GLY A 25 7.45 3.98 4.68
C GLY A 25 6.42 5.03 4.24
N TYR A 26 5.14 4.84 4.56
CA TYR A 26 4.09 5.80 4.17
C TYR A 26 4.02 6.97 5.15
N GLY A 27 3.92 8.19 4.64
CA GLY A 27 3.66 9.38 5.45
C GLY A 27 2.31 9.32 6.16
N VAL A 28 2.25 9.86 7.38
CA VAL A 28 1.02 10.02 8.17
C VAL A 28 0.85 11.46 8.64
N VAL A 29 -0.40 11.88 8.81
CA VAL A 29 -0.75 13.24 9.24
C VAL A 29 -2.06 13.20 10.04
N TRP A 30 -2.18 14.09 11.03
CA TRP A 30 -3.47 14.34 11.68
C TRP A 30 -4.35 15.16 10.75
N PHE A 31 -5.51 14.63 10.37
CA PHE A 31 -6.46 15.28 9.48
C PHE A 31 -7.88 14.79 9.78
N ASP A 32 -8.80 15.73 9.98
CA ASP A 32 -10.22 15.43 10.23
C ASP A 32 -10.40 14.51 11.45
N GLY A 33 -9.88 14.96 12.60
CA GLY A 33 -10.04 14.31 13.91
C GLY A 33 -9.27 13.00 14.12
N LYS A 34 -8.48 12.52 13.15
CA LYS A 34 -7.71 11.27 13.29
C LYS A 34 -6.43 11.25 12.47
N VAL A 35 -5.56 10.28 12.78
CA VAL A 35 -4.36 9.99 11.98
C VAL A 35 -4.77 9.34 10.66
N ARG A 36 -4.30 9.90 9.54
CA ARG A 36 -4.55 9.40 8.19
C ARG A 36 -3.25 9.30 7.39
N LEU A 37 -3.26 8.50 6.32
CA LEU A 37 -2.14 8.44 5.38
C LEU A 37 -2.02 9.76 4.62
N ALA A 38 -0.83 10.35 4.61
CA ALA A 38 -0.59 11.69 4.06
C ALA A 38 -0.92 11.77 2.56
N HIS A 39 -0.59 10.72 1.78
CA HIS A 39 -0.94 10.70 0.35
C HIS A 39 -2.47 10.66 0.12
N ARG A 40 -3.26 10.03 1.00
CA ARG A 40 -4.74 10.05 0.90
C ARG A 40 -5.31 11.42 1.23
N VAL A 41 -4.68 12.14 2.15
CA VAL A 41 -5.04 13.54 2.44
C VAL A 41 -4.72 14.42 1.24
N ALA A 42 -3.55 14.23 0.60
CA ALA A 42 -3.20 14.93 -0.64
C ALA A 42 -4.24 14.69 -1.76
N TRP A 43 -4.65 13.43 -1.93
CA TRP A 43 -5.73 13.05 -2.84
C TRP A 43 -7.02 13.80 -2.54
N PHE A 44 -7.46 13.79 -1.27
CA PHE A 44 -8.66 14.48 -0.83
C PHE A 44 -8.58 16.00 -1.06
N MET A 45 -7.43 16.63 -0.81
CA MET A 45 -7.26 18.07 -1.02
C MET A 45 -7.41 18.46 -2.50
N LYS A 46 -6.92 17.62 -3.42
CA LYS A 46 -7.05 17.83 -4.87
C LYS A 46 -8.47 17.55 -5.37
N HIS A 47 -9.04 16.38 -5.02
CA HIS A 47 -10.29 15.90 -5.60
C HIS A 47 -11.54 16.27 -4.79
N ARG A 48 -11.37 16.82 -3.58
CA ARG A 48 -12.44 17.13 -2.60
C ARG A 48 -13.31 15.93 -2.24
N ALA A 49 -12.81 14.72 -2.47
CA ALA A 49 -13.47 13.46 -2.17
C ALA A 49 -12.45 12.42 -1.70
N TRP A 50 -12.89 11.52 -0.83
CA TRP A 50 -12.11 10.34 -0.47
C TRP A 50 -12.15 9.32 -1.63
N PRO A 51 -11.19 8.37 -1.68
CA PRO A 51 -11.24 7.29 -2.64
C PRO A 51 -12.59 6.54 -2.59
N THR A 52 -13.10 6.22 -3.77
CA THR A 52 -14.27 5.38 -4.02
C THR A 52 -14.24 4.13 -3.15
N ALA A 53 -15.40 3.73 -2.63
CA ALA A 53 -15.51 2.52 -1.82
C ALA A 53 -14.97 1.29 -2.59
N GLY A 54 -14.07 0.54 -1.95
CA GLY A 54 -13.40 -0.62 -2.59
C GLY A 54 -12.15 -0.28 -3.41
N PHE A 55 -11.78 1.00 -3.50
CA PHE A 55 -10.58 1.47 -4.16
C PHE A 55 -9.52 1.94 -3.15
N VAL A 56 -8.28 1.94 -3.61
CA VAL A 56 -7.09 2.39 -2.90
C VAL A 56 -6.34 3.42 -3.73
N VAL A 57 -5.60 4.28 -3.04
CA VAL A 57 -4.70 5.23 -3.69
C VAL A 57 -3.33 4.57 -3.85
N ASP A 58 -2.86 4.46 -5.09
CA ASP A 58 -1.59 3.87 -5.48
C ASP A 58 -0.62 4.95 -5.97
N HIS A 59 0.67 4.74 -5.69
CA HIS A 59 1.75 5.62 -6.14
C HIS A 59 2.24 5.17 -7.52
N ILE A 60 1.99 6.00 -8.53
CA ILE A 60 2.53 5.79 -9.90
C ILE A 60 4.06 5.84 -9.87
N CYS A 61 4.62 6.74 -9.05
CA CYS A 61 6.07 6.95 -8.88
C CYS A 61 6.77 5.90 -7.99
N GLU A 62 6.04 4.93 -7.45
CA GLU A 62 6.54 3.87 -6.54
C GLU A 62 7.21 4.36 -5.24
N ASN A 63 7.21 5.68 -4.99
CA ASN A 63 7.72 6.29 -3.78
C ASN A 63 6.61 6.41 -2.72
N LYS A 64 6.63 5.53 -1.71
CA LYS A 64 5.64 5.50 -0.62
C LYS A 64 5.57 6.78 0.22
N ALA A 65 6.64 7.57 0.23
CA ALA A 65 6.70 8.85 0.93
C ALA A 65 6.20 10.02 0.08
N CYS A 66 5.89 9.81 -1.20
CA CYS A 66 5.38 10.85 -2.08
C CYS A 66 3.93 11.23 -1.71
N VAL A 67 3.66 12.54 -1.63
CA VAL A 67 2.32 13.11 -1.45
C VAL A 67 1.90 14.01 -2.61
N ASN A 68 2.60 13.93 -3.75
CA ASN A 68 2.23 14.69 -4.94
C ASN A 68 0.93 14.08 -5.50
N PRO A 69 -0.20 14.80 -5.51
CA PRO A 69 -1.47 14.23 -5.96
C PRO A 69 -1.49 13.89 -7.46
N ASP A 70 -0.57 14.41 -8.28
CA ASP A 70 -0.39 14.02 -9.68
C ASP A 70 0.34 12.68 -9.83
N HIS A 71 1.04 12.23 -8.78
CA HIS A 71 1.71 10.92 -8.74
C HIS A 71 0.83 9.85 -8.08
N LEU A 72 -0.44 10.17 -7.82
CA LEU A 72 -1.41 9.27 -7.22
C LEU A 72 -2.47 8.89 -8.24
N ARG A 73 -2.90 7.63 -8.16
CA ARG A 73 -4.07 7.14 -8.91
C ARG A 73 -4.95 6.31 -8.02
N GLU A 74 -6.19 6.18 -8.42
CA GLU A 74 -7.14 5.30 -7.78
C GLU A 74 -7.13 3.92 -8.47
N LEU A 75 -7.05 2.84 -7.69
CA LEU A 75 -7.08 1.46 -8.17
C LEU A 75 -8.07 0.63 -7.36
N THR A 76 -8.72 -0.33 -8.00
CA THR A 76 -9.47 -1.35 -7.25
C THR A 76 -8.51 -2.16 -6.38
N ASN A 77 -8.99 -2.67 -5.23
CA ASN A 77 -8.22 -3.59 -4.40
C ASN A 77 -7.65 -4.76 -5.22
N GLY A 78 -8.45 -5.31 -6.15
CA GLY A 78 -8.03 -6.40 -7.03
C GLY A 78 -6.88 -6.01 -7.96
N ALA A 79 -6.91 -4.82 -8.56
CA ALA A 79 -5.83 -4.33 -9.40
C ALA A 79 -4.56 -4.05 -8.60
N ASN A 80 -4.68 -3.44 -7.42
CA ASN A 80 -3.54 -3.19 -6.53
C ASN A 80 -2.83 -4.48 -6.10
N ILE A 81 -3.60 -5.52 -5.72
CA ILE A 81 -3.04 -6.83 -5.35
C ILE A 81 -2.34 -7.49 -6.53
N ARG A 82 -2.95 -7.49 -7.73
CA ARG A 82 -2.35 -8.08 -8.94
C ARG A 82 -1.05 -7.39 -9.34
N ARG A 83 -0.95 -6.07 -9.12
CA ARG A 83 0.28 -5.31 -9.35
C ARG A 83 1.37 -5.69 -8.37
N ALA A 84 1.04 -5.80 -7.08
CA ALA A 84 2.01 -6.18 -6.04
C ALA A 84 2.45 -7.65 -6.16
N TYR A 85 1.55 -8.51 -6.64
CA TYR A 85 1.78 -9.95 -6.78
C TYR A 85 1.33 -10.43 -8.18
N PRO A 86 2.13 -10.16 -9.22
CA PRO A 86 1.83 -10.64 -10.56
C PRO A 86 1.73 -12.16 -10.56
N ARG A 87 0.75 -12.71 -11.30
CA ARG A 87 0.68 -14.17 -11.47
C ARG A 87 1.96 -14.64 -12.17
N GLY A 88 2.53 -15.75 -11.70
CA GLY A 88 3.76 -16.30 -12.25
C GLY A 88 5.04 -15.59 -11.79
N SER A 89 4.97 -14.61 -10.88
CA SER A 89 6.19 -14.09 -10.26
C SER A 89 6.85 -15.19 -9.40
N ALA A 90 8.18 -15.25 -9.42
CA ALA A 90 8.93 -16.24 -8.67
C ALA A 90 8.60 -16.21 -7.16
N GLU A 91 8.35 -15.01 -6.60
CA GLU A 91 7.93 -14.85 -5.21
C GLU A 91 6.55 -15.49 -4.93
N VAL A 92 5.59 -15.28 -5.84
CA VAL A 92 4.24 -15.86 -5.70
C VAL A 92 4.29 -17.38 -5.81
N GLU A 93 5.07 -17.93 -6.75
CA GLU A 93 5.24 -19.37 -6.88
C GLU A 93 5.97 -19.98 -5.67
N ALA A 94 6.99 -19.30 -5.14
CA ALA A 94 7.68 -19.72 -3.92
C ALA A 94 6.72 -19.78 -2.71
N LYS A 95 5.91 -18.74 -2.50
CA LYS A 95 4.88 -18.71 -1.45
C LYS A 95 3.84 -19.82 -1.62
N ARG A 96 3.35 -20.04 -2.86
CA ARG A 96 2.41 -21.14 -3.16
C ARG A 96 3.04 -22.50 -2.88
N ALA A 97 4.30 -22.72 -3.24
CA ALA A 97 5.01 -23.96 -2.97
C ALA A 97 5.17 -24.20 -1.46
N MET A 98 5.52 -23.18 -0.68
CA MET A 98 5.57 -23.27 0.79
C MET A 98 4.21 -23.65 1.40
N TRP A 99 3.12 -23.02 0.94
CA TRP A 99 1.77 -23.32 1.43
C TRP A 99 1.27 -24.72 1.03
N ARG A 100 1.66 -25.22 -0.15
CA ARG A 100 1.38 -26.62 -0.55
C ARG A 100 2.09 -27.60 0.37
N LYS A 101 3.37 -27.36 0.69
CA LYS A 101 4.17 -28.20 1.61
C LYS A 101 3.62 -28.18 3.05
N SER A 102 3.11 -27.05 3.52
CA SER A 102 2.51 -26.99 4.86
C SER A 102 1.19 -27.75 4.96
N GLN A 103 0.37 -27.74 3.91
CA GLN A 103 -0.87 -28.54 3.87
C GLN A 103 -0.61 -30.04 3.77
N SER A 104 0.39 -30.49 3.02
CA SER A 104 0.76 -31.90 3.00
C SER A 104 1.22 -32.37 4.38
N ALA A 105 1.98 -31.53 5.09
CA ALA A 105 2.39 -31.80 6.47
C ALA A 105 1.21 -31.78 7.46
N SER A 106 0.20 -30.93 7.23
CA SER A 106 -1.01 -30.86 8.07
C SER A 106 -1.94 -32.06 7.86
N ARG A 107 -2.15 -32.48 6.60
CA ARG A 107 -2.94 -33.68 6.26
C ARG A 107 -2.32 -34.96 6.82
N ALA A 108 -1.00 -35.11 6.74
CA ALA A 108 -0.29 -36.26 7.30
C ALA A 108 -0.46 -36.40 8.82
N ARG A 109 -0.58 -35.28 9.55
CA ARG A 109 -0.80 -35.28 11.01
C ARG A 109 -2.24 -35.66 11.39
N GLN A 110 -3.24 -35.26 10.60
CA GLN A 110 -4.65 -35.60 10.86
C GLN A 110 -5.00 -37.08 10.59
N SER A 111 -4.24 -37.74 9.72
CA SER A 111 -4.37 -39.19 9.47
C SER A 111 -3.70 -40.06 10.53
N ALA A 112 -2.74 -39.54 11.29
CA ALA A 112 -2.01 -40.28 12.32
C ALA A 112 -2.68 -40.27 13.72
N GLY A 113 -3.70 -39.43 13.93
CA GLY A 113 -4.39 -39.26 15.23
C GLY A 113 -5.79 -39.89 15.31
N ARG A 114 -6.15 -40.79 14.39
CA ARG A 114 -7.42 -41.56 14.41
C ARG A 114 -7.14 -43.07 14.50
N GLY A 115 -6.18 -43.45 15.34
CA GLY A 115 -5.88 -44.84 15.70
C GLY A 115 -6.21 -45.06 17.17
#